data_AF-A0A4Y8JQ00-F1
#
_entry.id   AF-A0A4Y8JQ00-F1
#
_cell.length_a   1.000
_cell.length_b   1.000
_cell.length_c   1.000
_cell.angle_alpha   90.00
_cell.angle_beta   90.00
_cell.angle_gamma   90.00
#
_symmetry.space_group_name_H-M   'P 1'
#
loop_
_entity.id
_entity.type
_entity.pdbx_description
1 polymer ?
#
loop_
_entity_poly.entity_id
_entity_poly.type
_entity_poly.pdbx_seq_one_letter_code
_entity_poly.pdbx_strand_id
1 'polypeptide(L)'
;MNDATNWVFPSKQYGTRLETKTDKWNPIYLQAAKEIAVEVSNECGRKIGFATLNSNLATQRSAYFTEVRRRLNQRVIQLTKENNRHANSKDKSSRSSHTV
;
A
#
# COMPACT_ATOMS: atom_id res chain seq x y z
N MET A 1 8.44 4.68 -26.62
CA MET A 1 7.84 5.55 -25.59
C MET A 1 7.65 4.70 -24.35
N ASN A 2 8.62 4.70 -23.44
CA ASN A 2 8.63 3.90 -22.21
C ASN A 2 8.99 4.81 -21.03
N ASP A 3 8.01 5.57 -20.53
CA ASP A 3 8.17 6.36 -19.30
C ASP A 3 7.66 5.55 -18.11
N ALA A 4 8.42 4.52 -17.74
CA ALA A 4 8.30 3.89 -16.44
C ALA A 4 9.05 4.79 -15.44
N THR A 5 8.32 5.71 -14.80
CA THR A 5 8.82 6.60 -13.75
C THR A 5 9.53 5.79 -12.67
N ASN A 6 10.85 5.81 -12.76
CA ASN A 6 11.77 5.04 -11.95
C ASN A 6 11.79 5.64 -10.54
N TRP A 7 11.14 4.98 -9.57
CA TRP A 7 11.14 5.35 -8.15
C TRP A 7 12.48 5.01 -7.47
N VAL A 8 13.60 5.44 -8.05
CA VAL A 8 14.93 5.13 -7.53
C VAL A 8 15.32 6.18 -6.50
N PHE A 9 15.14 5.83 -5.23
CA PHE A 9 15.85 6.50 -4.14
C PHE A 9 17.34 6.17 -4.26
N PRO A 10 18.26 7.15 -4.18
CA PRO A 10 19.68 6.91 -4.37
C PRO A 10 20.24 6.15 -3.17
N SER A 11 20.39 4.83 -3.29
CA SER A 11 21.13 4.01 -2.33
C SER A 11 22.61 3.96 -2.74
N LYS A 12 23.38 4.96 -2.31
CA LYS A 12 24.82 4.78 -2.13
C LYS A 12 25.07 4.41 -0.68
N GLN A 13 25.20 3.11 -0.41
CA GLN A 13 26.22 2.53 0.47
C GLN A 13 25.98 1.01 0.59
N TYR A 14 26.95 0.26 0.06
CA TYR A 14 27.39 -1.08 0.42
C TYR A 14 26.34 -2.07 0.96
N GLY A 15 25.94 -3.03 0.12
CA GLY A 15 25.84 -4.45 0.50
C GLY A 15 24.86 -4.89 1.59
N THR A 16 24.07 -4.00 2.16
CA THR A 16 23.05 -4.34 3.15
C THR A 16 21.80 -3.60 2.75
N ARG A 17 20.75 -4.34 2.34
CA ARG A 17 19.42 -3.77 2.16
C ARG A 17 19.09 -3.06 3.47
N LEU A 18 19.12 -1.72 3.46
CA LEU A 18 18.65 -0.93 4.58
C LEU A 18 17.19 -1.33 4.73
N GLU A 19 16.90 -2.16 5.75
CA GLU A 19 15.54 -2.43 6.17
C GLU A 19 14.96 -1.09 6.59
N THR A 20 14.32 -0.44 5.63
CA THR A 20 13.59 0.78 5.91
C THR A 20 12.50 0.41 6.89
N LYS A 21 12.20 1.26 7.87
CA LYS A 21 11.15 0.95 8.86
C LYS A 21 9.82 0.58 8.20
N THR A 22 9.62 0.96 6.93
CA THR A 22 8.54 0.55 6.02
C THR A 22 8.55 -0.92 5.62
N ASP A 23 9.69 -1.62 5.54
CA ASP A 23 9.76 -3.06 5.24
C ASP A 23 9.09 -3.93 6.34
N LYS A 24 8.94 -3.40 7.56
CA LYS A 24 8.21 -4.05 8.66
C LYS A 24 6.69 -3.85 8.59
N TRP A 25 6.21 -3.00 7.69
CA TRP A 25 4.77 -2.76 7.57
C TRP A 25 4.15 -3.84 6.72
N ASN A 26 2.93 -4.23 7.10
CA ASN A 26 2.15 -5.19 6.33
C ASN A 26 2.09 -4.73 4.85
N PRO A 27 2.47 -5.57 3.87
CA PRO A 27 2.50 -5.18 2.45
C PRO A 27 1.12 -4.72 1.95
N ILE A 28 0.03 -5.28 2.50
CA ILE A 28 -1.34 -4.86 2.19
C ILE A 28 -1.59 -3.42 2.67
N TYR A 29 -1.10 -3.10 3.87
CA TYR A 29 -1.20 -1.74 4.40
C TYR A 29 -0.38 -0.75 3.58
N LEU A 30 0.85 -1.11 3.20
CA LEU A 30 1.69 -0.27 2.35
C LEU A 30 1.05 0.01 1.00
N GLN A 31 0.42 -0.99 0.39
CA GLN A 31 -0.30 -0.83 -0.86
C GLN A 31 -1.48 0.14 -0.69
N ALA A 32 -2.34 -0.11 0.30
CA ALA A 32 -3.48 0.76 0.59
C ALA A 32 -3.06 2.21 0.86
N ALA A 33 -2.01 2.40 1.66
CA ALA A 33 -1.53 3.74 2.01
C ALA A 33 -0.90 4.49 0.83
N LYS A 34 -0.26 3.78 -0.11
CA LYS A 34 0.23 4.39 -1.36
C LYS A 34 -0.94 4.86 -2.23
N GLU A 35 -1.98 4.05 -2.37
CA GLU A 35 -3.18 4.41 -3.12
C GLU A 35 -3.87 5.64 -2.52
N ILE A 36 -4.09 5.64 -1.21
CA ILE A 36 -4.65 6.80 -0.49
C ILE A 36 -3.76 8.03 -0.60
N ALA A 37 -2.43 7.87 -0.56
CA ALA A 37 -1.52 9.01 -0.74
C ALA A 37 -1.67 9.66 -2.11
N VAL A 38 -1.91 8.87 -3.17
CA VAL A 38 -2.18 9.37 -4.52
C VAL A 38 -3.54 10.08 -4.57
N GLU A 39 -4.59 9.49 -4.00
CA GLU A 39 -5.92 10.12 -3.91
C GLU A 39 -5.87 11.47 -3.21
N VAL A 40 -5.27 11.51 -2.01
CA VAL A 40 -5.12 12.73 -1.21
C VAL A 40 -4.24 13.75 -1.94
N SER A 41 -3.23 13.30 -2.69
CA SER A 41 -2.41 14.20 -3.51
C SER A 41 -3.22 14.87 -4.62
N ASN A 42 -4.11 14.11 -5.25
CA ASN A 42 -4.99 14.62 -6.31
C ASN A 42 -6.04 15.58 -5.73
N GLU A 43 -6.64 15.24 -4.59
CA GLU A 43 -7.63 16.10 -3.91
C GLU A 43 -7.01 17.43 -3.44
N CYS A 44 -5.79 17.38 -2.91
CA CYS A 44 -5.09 18.58 -2.41
C CYS A 44 -4.35 19.36 -3.50
N GLY A 45 -4.30 18.86 -4.75
CA GLY A 45 -3.53 19.46 -5.83
C GLY A 45 -2.01 19.50 -5.59
N ARG A 46 -1.50 18.70 -4.64
CA ARG A 46 -0.09 18.67 -4.25
C ARG A 46 0.35 17.25 -3.98
N LYS A 47 1.54 16.88 -4.46
CA LYS A 47 2.14 15.58 -4.17
C LYS A 47 2.40 15.42 -2.67
N ILE A 48 1.66 14.50 -2.03
CA ILE A 48 1.79 14.11 -0.63
C ILE A 48 2.48 12.75 -0.57
N GLY A 49 3.67 12.74 0.04
CA GLY A 49 4.42 11.51 0.26
C GLY A 49 3.81 10.65 1.38
N PHE A 50 4.10 9.35 1.35
CA PHE A 50 3.66 8.39 2.38
C PHE A 50 4.05 8.81 3.80
N ALA A 51 5.26 9.35 4.00
CA ALA A 51 5.70 9.85 5.31
C ALA A 51 4.83 11.01 5.80
N THR A 52 4.55 11.98 4.92
CA THR A 52 3.68 13.13 5.21
C THR A 52 2.24 12.70 5.51
N LEU A 53 1.70 11.76 4.72
CA LEU A 53 0.39 11.17 4.97
C LEU A 53 0.33 10.54 6.36
N ASN A 54 1.31 9.70 6.71
CA ASN A 54 1.36 9.07 8.03
C ASN A 54 1.50 10.07 9.17
N SER A 55 2.34 11.09 9.01
CA SER A 55 2.44 12.15 10.00
C SER A 55 1.10 12.86 10.19
N ASN A 56 0.42 13.24 9.11
CA ASN A 56 -0.88 13.90 9.18
C ASN A 56 -1.96 13.00 9.80
N LEU A 57 -1.98 11.72 9.44
CA LEU A 57 -2.87 10.74 10.05
C LEU A 57 -2.59 10.60 11.55
N ALA A 58 -1.33 10.64 11.98
CA ALA A 58 -0.94 10.49 13.38
C ALA A 58 -1.22 11.74 14.23
N THR A 59 -1.05 12.94 13.67
CA THR A 59 -1.08 14.19 14.43
C THR A 59 -2.38 14.97 14.32
N GLN A 60 -3.11 14.87 13.20
CA GLN A 60 -4.24 15.75 12.94
C GLN A 60 -5.59 15.11 13.30
N ARG A 61 -6.28 15.70 14.29
CA ARG A 61 -7.71 15.44 14.58
C ARG A 61 -8.65 16.20 13.62
N SER A 62 -8.25 16.38 12.37
CA SER A 62 -9.11 17.01 11.37
C SER A 62 -10.19 16.02 10.94
N ALA A 63 -11.41 16.50 10.70
CA ALA A 63 -12.48 15.70 10.10
C ALA A 63 -12.02 15.09 8.76
N TYR A 64 -11.23 15.83 7.98
CA TYR A 64 -10.65 15.36 6.73
C TYR A 64 -9.72 14.17 6.95
N PHE A 65 -8.72 14.28 7.84
CA PHE A 65 -7.77 13.18 8.09
C PHE A 65 -8.41 12.00 8.82
N THR A 66 -9.51 12.23 9.55
CA THR A 66 -10.35 11.15 10.11
C THR A 66 -11.00 10.35 8.98
N GLU A 67 -11.56 11.03 7.97
CA GLU A 67 -12.14 10.39 6.79
C GLU A 67 -11.07 9.68 5.95
N VAL A 68 -9.90 10.29 5.73
CA VAL A 68 -8.77 9.64 5.05
C VAL A 68 -8.34 8.36 5.78
N ARG A 69 -8.30 8.38 7.12
CA ARG A 69 -8.01 7.19 7.93
C ARG A 69 -9.08 6.11 7.74
N ARG A 70 -10.36 6.49 7.68
CA ARG A 70 -11.48 5.57 7.44
C ARG A 70 -11.34 4.89 6.06
N ARG A 71 -11.05 5.67 5.01
CA ARG A 71 -10.82 5.15 3.65
C ARG A 71 -9.63 4.19 3.60
N LEU A 72 -8.52 4.55 4.25
CA LEU A 72 -7.35 3.68 4.38
C LEU A 72 -7.70 2.34 5.00
N ASN A 73 -8.40 2.34 6.14
CA ASN A 73 -8.81 1.11 6.81
C ASN A 73 -9.75 0.26 5.93
N GLN A 74 -10.69 0.89 5.23
CA GLN A 74 -11.57 0.18 4.30
C GLN A 74 -10.78 -0.47 3.17
N ARG A 75 -9.79 0.23 2.60
CA ARG A 75 -8.98 -0.29 1.51
C ARG A 75 -8.11 -1.45 1.95
N VAL A 76 -7.53 -1.38 3.16
CA VAL A 76 -6.80 -2.51 3.77
C VAL A 76 -7.70 -3.73 3.93
N ILE A 77 -8.94 -3.55 4.40
CA ILE A 77 -9.90 -4.64 4.55
C ILE A 77 -10.26 -5.25 3.18
N GLN A 78 -10.47 -4.43 2.16
CA GLN A 78 -10.76 -4.90 0.80
C GLN A 78 -9.61 -5.71 0.23
N LEU A 79 -8.39 -5.18 0.26
CA LEU A 79 -7.19 -5.86 -0.25
C LEU A 79 -6.92 -7.17 0.51
N THR A 80 -7.20 -7.20 1.83
CA THR A 80 -7.11 -8.44 2.61
C THR A 80 -8.13 -9.48 2.15
N LYS A 81 -9.37 -9.07 1.89
CA LYS A 81 -10.42 -9.96 1.37
C LYS A 81 -10.09 -10.45 -0.04
N GLU A 82 -9.60 -9.58 -0.91
CA GLU A 82 -9.14 -9.93 -2.26
C GLU A 82 -8.00 -10.95 -2.18
N ASN A 83 -6.97 -10.68 -1.39
CA ASN A 83 -5.84 -11.60 -1.23
C ASN A 83 -6.28 -12.99 -0.71
N ASN A 84 -7.19 -13.03 0.27
CA ASN A 84 -7.74 -14.28 0.79
C ASN A 84 -8.60 -15.03 -0.24
N ARG A 85 -9.38 -14.33 -1.08
CA ARG A 85 -10.13 -14.95 -2.17
C ARG A 85 -9.19 -15.54 -3.22
N HIS A 86 -8.12 -14.84 -3.57
CA HIS A 86 -7.13 -15.32 -4.52
C HIS A 86 -6.41 -16.56 -4.00
N ALA A 87 -6.04 -16.58 -2.71
CA ALA A 87 -5.46 -17.75 -2.05
C ALA A 87 -6.41 -18.96 -2.09
N ASN A 88 -7.68 -18.75 -1.77
CA ASN A 88 -8.70 -19.82 -1.76
C ASN A 88 -9.07 -20.31 -3.17
N SER A 89 -8.93 -19.47 -4.20
CA SER A 89 -9.13 -19.87 -5.61
C SER A 89 -8.01 -20.79 -6.14
N LYS A 90 -6.76 -20.57 -5.71
CA LYS A 90 -5.60 -21.41 -6.10
C LYS A 90 -5.68 -22.82 -5.50
N ASP A 91 -6.19 -22.94 -4.28
CA ASP A 91 -6.33 -24.22 -3.59
C ASP A 91 -7.35 -25.14 -4.30
N LYS A 92 -8.50 -24.58 -4.70
CA LYS A 92 -9.53 -25.32 -5.46
C LYS A 92 -9.10 -25.71 -6.87
N SER A 93 -8.30 -24.88 -7.54
CA SER A 93 -7.77 -25.21 -8.88
C SER A 93 -6.77 -26.36 -8.85
N SER A 94 -5.99 -26.48 -7.76
CA SER A 94 -4.97 -27.52 -7.63
C SER A 94 -5.57 -28.90 -7.32
N ARG A 95 -6.71 -28.94 -6.63
CA ARG A 95 -7.39 -30.18 -6.23
C ARG A 95 -8.25 -30.81 -7.33
N SER A 96 -8.59 -30.06 -8.38
CA SER A 96 -9.35 -30.58 -9.54
C SER A 96 -8.48 -31.26 -10.60
N SER A 97 -7.15 -31.20 -10.49
CA SER A 97 -6.22 -31.72 -11.51
C SER A 97 -5.66 -33.13 -11.19
N HIS A 98 -6.25 -33.85 -10.24
CA HIS A 98 -5.73 -35.15 -9.74
C HIS A 98 -6.74 -36.32 -9.82
N THR A 99 -7.77 -36.19 -10.65
CA THR A 99 -8.71 -37.27 -10.97
C THR A 99 -8.84 -37.39 -12.48
N VAL A 100 -7.88 -38.10 -13.09
CA VAL A 100 -8.08 -38.90 -14.30
C VAL A 100 -7.15 -40.10 -14.20
#